data_AF-A0AAW2REV1-F1
#
_entry.id   AF-A0AAW2REV1-F1
#
_cell.length_a   1.000
_cell.length_b   1.000
_cell.length_c   1.000
_cell.angle_alpha   90.00
_cell.angle_beta   90.00
_cell.angle_gamma   90.00
#
_symmetry.space_group_name_H-M   'P 1'
#
loop_
_entity.id
_entity.type
_entity.pdbx_description
1 polymer ?
#
loop_
_entity_poly.entity_id
_entity_poly.type
_entity_poly.pdbx_seq_one_letter_code
_entity_poly.pdbx_strand_id
1 'polypeptide(L)'
;MTKQNMVVADAKTGINMAISMAVSGSSLFTTAAQRPPPAAVPGPYITISRINNGARINAWVDSMRASSPTRIKASSLSDDQDSWILRHPSALDMFEQITSASKGKQIVMFLDYDGTLSPIVDDPDRAFMSEAMRATVRKLARYFPTAIVSGRCRDKVYSFVRLAELYYAGSHGMDIKGPSKGSKYKKGAQAVLFQPASEFLPMIDEVYKALLEVTKSTPGARVENNKFCVSVHFRCVDEMKWSELAKQVGSVLEDYPNLRLTQGRKALEFLLESLGYANCTDVFPVYIGDDRTDEDAFKVLRERGQGFGILVSKIPKETNASYSLQEPSEVMAFLRRLVGWKRMSLRRQFRMRRRLEEIKVSLPN
;
A
#
# COMPACT_ATOMS: atom_id res chain seq x y z
N MET A 1 -29.79 41.49 2.33
CA MET A 1 -28.89 41.81 1.20
C MET A 1 -27.51 41.99 1.81
N THR A 2 -26.45 41.25 1.52
CA THR A 2 -26.03 40.54 0.30
C THR A 2 -25.07 39.43 0.75
N LYS A 3 -25.29 38.21 0.25
CA LYS A 3 -24.38 37.07 0.39
C LYS A 3 -23.15 37.32 -0.51
N GLN A 4 -21.95 37.18 0.02
CA GLN A 4 -20.74 37.01 -0.80
C GLN A 4 -20.37 35.53 -0.84
N ASN A 5 -20.54 34.95 -2.03
CA ASN A 5 -20.12 33.61 -2.38
C ASN A 5 -18.59 33.55 -2.42
N MET A 6 -17.99 32.75 -1.53
CA MET A 6 -16.63 32.26 -1.74
C MET A 6 -16.69 31.06 -2.67
N VAL A 7 -16.11 31.23 -3.86
CA VAL A 7 -15.86 30.16 -4.82
C VAL A 7 -14.79 29.24 -4.22
N VAL A 8 -15.20 28.05 -3.79
CA VAL A 8 -14.29 26.96 -3.42
C VAL A 8 -13.73 26.38 -4.72
N ALA A 9 -12.43 26.54 -4.93
CA ALA A 9 -11.72 25.90 -6.03
C ALA A 9 -11.75 24.38 -5.81
N ASP A 10 -12.31 23.67 -6.78
CA ASP A 10 -12.45 22.21 -6.82
C ASP A 10 -11.05 21.55 -6.84
N ALA A 11 -10.64 21.02 -5.69
CA ALA A 11 -9.38 20.29 -5.56
C ALA A 11 -9.57 18.87 -6.11
N LYS A 12 -9.15 18.65 -7.36
CA LYS A 12 -9.10 17.33 -8.00
C LYS A 12 -8.19 16.39 -7.19
N THR A 13 -8.80 15.51 -6.40
CA THR A 13 -8.13 14.43 -5.66
C THR A 13 -7.77 13.29 -6.62
N GLY A 14 -6.49 12.94 -6.74
CA GLY A 14 -6.06 12.02 -7.81
C GLY A 14 -4.86 11.16 -7.47
N ILE A 15 -4.98 9.86 -7.78
CA ILE A 15 -4.18 8.66 -7.44
C ILE A 15 -2.72 8.71 -7.94
N ASN A 16 -1.83 7.89 -7.38
CA ASN A 16 -0.47 7.66 -7.86
C ASN A 16 -0.46 7.14 -9.32
N MET A 17 0.23 7.84 -10.23
CA MET A 17 0.24 7.57 -11.68
C MET A 17 1.67 7.32 -12.17
N ALA A 18 2.20 6.15 -11.83
CA ALA A 18 3.52 5.70 -12.28
C ALA A 18 3.47 4.26 -12.77
N ILE A 19 4.07 3.99 -13.93
CA ILE A 19 4.37 2.62 -14.35
C ILE A 19 5.64 2.20 -13.64
N SER A 20 5.54 1.21 -12.75
CA SER A 20 6.69 0.68 -11.99
C SER A 20 7.14 -0.67 -12.55
N MET A 21 8.45 -0.81 -12.78
CA MET A 21 9.06 -2.03 -13.32
C MET A 21 10.05 -2.62 -12.33
N ALA A 22 9.97 -3.92 -12.05
CA ALA A 22 10.91 -4.62 -11.19
C ALA A 22 11.24 -6.02 -11.71
N VAL A 23 12.26 -6.65 -11.14
CA VAL A 23 12.75 -7.95 -11.62
C VAL A 23 11.85 -9.09 -11.12
N SER A 24 11.58 -10.08 -11.98
CA SER A 24 10.88 -11.31 -11.59
C SER A 24 11.85 -12.47 -11.42
N GLY A 25 12.25 -12.78 -10.19
CA GLY A 25 12.83 -14.09 -9.88
C GLY A 25 11.75 -15.09 -9.48
N SER A 26 11.58 -16.16 -10.25
CA SER A 26 10.85 -17.37 -9.82
C SER A 26 11.70 -18.22 -8.86
N SER A 27 13.03 -18.12 -8.93
CA SER A 27 14.00 -18.83 -8.07
C SER A 27 14.40 -18.07 -6.79
N LEU A 28 14.13 -16.76 -6.71
CA LEU A 28 14.52 -15.90 -5.58
C LEU A 28 13.73 -16.16 -4.28
N PHE A 29 12.77 -17.08 -4.30
CA PHE A 29 11.81 -17.33 -3.20
C PHE A 29 11.71 -18.81 -2.80
N THR A 30 12.65 -19.67 -3.23
CA THR A 30 12.67 -21.07 -2.77
C THR A 30 13.71 -21.23 -1.65
N THR A 31 13.26 -21.23 -0.39
CA THR A 31 14.04 -21.84 0.69
C THR A 31 13.20 -22.84 1.48
N ALA A 32 13.60 -24.10 1.32
CA ALA A 32 13.45 -25.28 2.17
C ALA A 32 12.22 -25.40 3.10
N ALA A 33 11.22 -26.16 2.63
CA ALA A 33 10.65 -27.27 3.39
C ALA A 33 10.11 -28.31 2.41
N GLN A 34 10.72 -29.49 2.37
CA GLN A 34 10.29 -30.61 1.54
C GLN A 34 8.90 -31.09 1.95
N ARG A 35 7.95 -31.04 1.01
CA ARG A 35 6.90 -32.06 0.83
C ARG A 35 6.40 -32.01 -0.63
N PRO A 36 6.09 -33.17 -1.24
CA PRO A 36 5.71 -33.21 -2.66
C PRO A 36 4.36 -32.52 -2.87
N PRO A 37 4.16 -31.82 -4.01
CA PRO A 37 2.89 -31.16 -4.29
C PRO A 37 1.80 -32.21 -4.57
N PRO A 38 0.59 -32.08 -3.98
CA PRO A 38 -0.58 -32.76 -4.51
C PRO A 38 -0.94 -32.17 -5.88
N ALA A 39 -1.53 -33.01 -6.73
CA ALA A 39 -1.77 -32.78 -8.15
C ALA A 39 -2.34 -31.39 -8.49
N ALA A 40 -1.77 -30.79 -9.54
CA ALA A 40 -2.12 -29.49 -10.06
C ALA A 40 -3.61 -29.38 -10.41
N VAL A 41 -4.29 -28.44 -9.76
CA VAL A 41 -5.56 -27.88 -10.23
C VAL A 41 -5.21 -26.57 -10.94
N PRO A 42 -5.62 -26.36 -12.20
CA PRO A 42 -5.25 -25.17 -12.97
C PRO A 42 -6.00 -23.94 -12.44
N GLY A 43 -5.36 -23.17 -11.55
CA GLY A 43 -5.79 -21.82 -11.18
C GLY A 43 -5.32 -20.77 -12.21
N PRO A 44 -5.98 -19.60 -12.32
CA PRO A 44 -5.74 -18.65 -13.39
C PRO A 44 -4.44 -17.88 -13.14
N TYR A 45 -3.33 -18.43 -13.62
CA TYR A 45 -2.10 -17.67 -13.82
C TYR A 45 -2.30 -16.75 -15.01
N ILE A 46 -2.37 -15.43 -14.79
CA ILE A 46 -2.04 -14.49 -15.87
C ILE A 46 -0.51 -14.44 -15.95
N THR A 47 0.05 -15.45 -16.59
CA THR A 47 1.34 -15.32 -17.25
C THR A 47 1.11 -14.35 -18.39
N ILE A 48 1.70 -13.15 -18.37
CA ILE A 48 1.72 -12.27 -19.55
C ILE A 48 2.74 -12.86 -20.53
N SER A 49 2.42 -14.04 -21.08
CA SER A 49 3.12 -14.69 -22.17
C SER A 49 2.66 -14.02 -23.47
N ARG A 50 3.62 -13.46 -24.23
CA ARG A 50 3.52 -13.02 -25.64
C ARG A 50 2.10 -12.65 -26.09
N ILE A 51 1.54 -11.59 -25.51
CA ILE A 51 0.35 -10.92 -26.07
C ILE A 51 0.85 -9.96 -27.15
N ASN A 52 0.19 -9.95 -28.31
CA ASN A 52 0.48 -9.10 -29.46
C ASN A 52 0.73 -7.63 -29.01
N ASN A 53 1.77 -6.96 -29.53
CA ASN A 53 2.30 -5.72 -28.93
C ASN A 53 1.23 -4.63 -28.76
N GLY A 54 0.29 -4.52 -29.71
CA GLY A 54 -0.84 -3.58 -29.65
C GLY A 54 -1.83 -3.86 -28.51
N ALA A 55 -2.08 -5.13 -28.16
CA ALA A 55 -2.97 -5.48 -27.05
C ALA A 55 -2.31 -5.23 -25.68
N ARG A 56 -0.97 -5.34 -25.58
CA ARG A 56 -0.22 -4.95 -24.36
C ARG A 56 -0.27 -3.43 -24.14
N ILE A 57 -0.07 -2.64 -25.19
CA ILE A 57 -0.12 -1.18 -25.11
C ILE A 57 -1.51 -0.69 -24.71
N ASN A 58 -2.58 -1.26 -25.28
CA ASN A 58 -3.95 -0.89 -24.89
C ASN A 58 -4.21 -1.19 -23.41
N ALA A 59 -3.80 -2.37 -22.92
CA ALA A 59 -3.90 -2.70 -21.51
C ALA A 59 -3.09 -1.75 -20.60
N TRP A 60 -1.96 -1.24 -21.08
CA TRP A 60 -1.16 -0.24 -20.35
C TRP A 60 -1.86 1.10 -20.30
N VAL A 61 -2.38 1.59 -21.43
CA VAL A 61 -3.13 2.84 -21.46
C VAL A 61 -4.40 2.72 -20.62
N ASP A 62 -5.07 1.56 -20.60
CA ASP A 62 -6.21 1.31 -19.72
C ASP A 62 -5.80 1.29 -18.24
N SER A 63 -4.64 0.73 -17.90
CA SER A 63 -4.10 0.82 -16.55
C SER A 63 -3.73 2.27 -16.19
N MET A 64 -3.17 3.04 -17.13
CA MET A 64 -2.87 4.46 -16.95
C MET A 64 -4.15 5.27 -16.72
N ARG A 65 -5.22 4.97 -17.46
CA ARG A 65 -6.56 5.55 -17.27
C ARG A 65 -7.19 5.15 -15.95
N ALA A 66 -7.08 3.89 -15.53
CA ALA A 66 -7.61 3.43 -14.24
C ALA A 66 -6.87 4.09 -13.06
N SER A 67 -5.60 4.42 -13.24
CA SER A 67 -4.81 5.24 -12.31
C SER A 67 -5.08 6.74 -12.46
N SER A 68 -5.85 7.18 -13.49
CA SER A 68 -6.11 8.59 -13.81
C SER A 68 -7.44 9.12 -13.27
N PRO A 69 -7.49 10.34 -12.70
CA PRO A 69 -8.74 10.96 -12.24
C PRO A 69 -9.65 11.46 -13.36
N THR A 70 -9.17 11.61 -14.61
CA THR A 70 -9.80 12.54 -15.58
C THR A 70 -11.14 12.07 -16.18
N ARG A 71 -11.65 10.87 -15.88
CA ARG A 71 -12.85 10.35 -16.55
C ARG A 71 -14.00 10.04 -15.62
N ILE A 72 -14.74 11.08 -15.25
CA ILE A 72 -16.14 10.95 -14.83
C ILE A 72 -17.00 10.94 -16.10
N LYS A 73 -17.66 9.80 -16.41
CA LYS A 73 -18.87 9.84 -17.25
C LYS A 73 -20.02 10.23 -16.33
N ALA A 74 -20.40 11.50 -16.36
CA ALA A 74 -21.34 12.13 -15.43
C ALA A 74 -22.82 11.70 -15.56
N SER A 75 -23.15 10.59 -16.25
CA SER A 75 -24.52 10.30 -16.66
C SER A 75 -25.14 9.02 -16.08
N SER A 76 -24.53 8.35 -15.10
CA SER A 76 -25.11 7.14 -14.47
C SER A 76 -24.71 6.89 -13.00
N LEU A 77 -24.31 7.92 -12.24
CA LEU A 77 -23.52 7.76 -11.02
C LEU A 77 -24.29 7.46 -9.72
N SER A 78 -25.59 7.77 -9.58
CA SER A 78 -26.24 7.67 -8.27
C SER A 78 -26.40 6.22 -7.78
N ASP A 79 -26.95 5.35 -8.61
CA ASP A 79 -27.27 3.98 -8.21
C ASP A 79 -26.01 3.11 -8.07
N ASP A 80 -25.01 3.35 -8.92
CA ASP A 80 -23.70 2.66 -8.85
C ASP A 80 -22.88 3.10 -7.63
N GLN A 81 -22.98 4.37 -7.23
CA GLN A 81 -22.30 4.90 -6.04
C GLN A 81 -22.89 4.30 -4.76
N ASP A 82 -24.22 4.29 -4.61
CA ASP A 82 -24.89 3.78 -3.42
C ASP A 82 -24.66 2.27 -3.25
N SER A 83 -24.74 1.52 -4.36
CA SER A 83 -24.37 0.09 -4.40
C SER A 83 -22.90 -0.15 -4.03
N TRP A 84 -22.00 0.74 -4.44
CA TRP A 84 -20.59 0.65 -4.10
C TRP A 84 -20.34 0.93 -2.61
N ILE A 85 -20.95 1.97 -2.05
CA ILE A 85 -20.85 2.31 -0.62
C ILE A 85 -21.40 1.16 0.24
N LEU A 86 -22.47 0.50 -0.19
CA LEU A 86 -23.02 -0.65 0.51
C LEU A 86 -22.04 -1.84 0.55
N ARG A 87 -21.27 -2.06 -0.52
CA ARG A 87 -20.27 -3.13 -0.60
C ARG A 87 -18.96 -2.78 0.11
N HIS A 88 -18.60 -1.50 0.15
CA HIS A 88 -17.35 -0.99 0.74
C HIS A 88 -17.64 0.17 1.71
N PRO A 89 -18.33 -0.09 2.83
CA PRO A 89 -18.77 0.96 3.74
C PRO A 89 -17.58 1.67 4.39
N SER A 90 -17.83 2.88 4.89
CA SER A 90 -16.84 3.69 5.60
C SER A 90 -16.24 2.92 6.79
N ALA A 91 -14.92 2.84 6.85
CA ALA A 91 -14.22 2.21 7.99
C ALA A 91 -14.42 3.00 9.30
N LEU A 92 -14.73 4.29 9.22
CA LEU A 92 -15.09 5.11 10.38
C LEU A 92 -16.46 4.71 10.93
N ASP A 93 -17.44 4.47 10.06
CA ASP A 93 -18.79 4.07 10.46
C ASP A 93 -18.79 2.62 10.98
N MET A 94 -18.01 1.76 10.34
CA MET A 94 -17.89 0.34 10.68
C MET A 94 -16.84 0.04 11.76
N PHE A 95 -16.34 1.07 12.44
CA PHE A 95 -15.22 0.95 13.39
C PHE A 95 -15.48 -0.04 14.53
N GLU A 96 -16.70 -0.10 15.07
CA GLU A 96 -17.04 -1.05 16.14
C GLU A 96 -17.02 -2.50 15.63
N GLN A 97 -17.48 -2.75 14.40
CA GLN A 97 -17.43 -4.07 13.79
C GLN A 97 -15.97 -4.49 13.54
N ILE A 98 -15.17 -3.57 13.00
CA ILE A 98 -13.74 -3.74 12.78
C ILE A 98 -13.02 -4.14 14.08
N THR A 99 -13.24 -3.38 15.15
CA THR A 99 -12.55 -3.67 16.43
C THR A 99 -13.07 -4.94 17.08
N SER A 100 -14.35 -5.27 16.92
CA SER A 100 -14.92 -6.55 17.37
C SER A 100 -14.30 -7.74 16.64
N ALA A 101 -14.14 -7.67 15.31
CA ALA A 101 -13.51 -8.71 14.50
C ALA A 101 -12.03 -8.94 14.86
N SER A 102 -11.35 -7.90 15.36
CA SER A 102 -9.96 -7.97 15.83
C SER A 102 -9.81 -8.50 17.28
N LYS A 103 -10.91 -8.78 17.99
CA LYS A 103 -10.87 -9.15 19.41
C LYS A 103 -10.07 -10.43 19.63
N GLY A 104 -9.19 -10.41 20.63
CA GLY A 104 -8.30 -11.53 20.94
C GLY A 104 -7.07 -11.63 20.03
N LYS A 105 -6.98 -10.80 18.98
CA LYS A 105 -5.87 -10.80 18.03
C LYS A 105 -5.01 -9.55 18.16
N GLN A 106 -3.75 -9.64 17.76
CA GLN A 106 -2.84 -8.52 17.64
C GLN A 106 -3.03 -7.84 16.27
N ILE A 107 -3.53 -6.61 16.28
CA ILE A 107 -3.61 -5.81 15.06
C ILE A 107 -2.21 -5.43 14.57
N VAL A 108 -1.96 -5.60 13.27
CA VAL A 108 -0.74 -5.20 12.58
C VAL A 108 -1.12 -4.26 11.44
N MET A 109 -0.51 -3.07 11.42
CA MET A 109 -0.88 -2.00 10.49
C MET A 109 0.10 -1.95 9.31
N PHE A 110 -0.45 -1.92 8.11
CA PHE A 110 0.26 -1.67 6.85
C PHE A 110 -0.34 -0.42 6.23
N LEU A 111 0.47 0.60 6.01
CA LEU A 111 -0.01 1.89 5.56
C LEU A 111 0.76 2.27 4.29
N ASP A 112 0.04 2.42 3.20
CA ASP A 112 0.57 3.13 2.04
C ASP A 112 0.92 4.60 2.41
N TYR A 113 1.75 5.25 1.60
CA TYR A 113 2.18 6.63 1.80
C TYR A 113 1.42 7.64 0.92
N ASP A 114 1.53 7.54 -0.40
CA ASP A 114 1.09 8.57 -1.34
C ASP A 114 -0.40 8.41 -1.65
N GLY A 115 -1.26 9.35 -1.22
CA GLY A 115 -2.71 9.19 -1.35
C GLY A 115 -3.38 8.64 -0.11
N THR A 116 -2.59 8.01 0.76
CA THR A 116 -3.05 7.45 2.03
C THR A 116 -2.65 8.32 3.23
N LEU A 117 -1.35 8.53 3.44
CA LEU A 117 -0.84 9.31 4.58
C LEU A 117 -0.41 10.74 4.19
N SER A 118 -0.12 10.95 2.92
CA SER A 118 0.12 12.25 2.30
C SER A 118 -0.95 12.50 1.25
N PRO A 119 -1.43 13.74 1.07
CA PRO A 119 -2.18 14.08 -0.13
C PRO A 119 -1.32 13.86 -1.37
N ILE A 120 -2.01 13.63 -2.49
CA ILE A 120 -1.36 13.46 -3.77
C ILE A 120 -1.14 14.84 -4.38
N VAL A 121 0.05 15.03 -4.93
CA VAL A 121 0.55 16.30 -5.45
C VAL A 121 1.22 16.09 -6.79
N ASP A 122 1.22 17.10 -7.66
CA ASP A 122 1.81 17.01 -9.01
C ASP A 122 3.31 16.73 -8.98
N ASP A 123 4.02 17.37 -8.05
CA ASP A 123 5.44 17.08 -7.82
C ASP A 123 5.61 16.00 -6.75
N PRO A 124 5.96 14.76 -7.10
CA PRO A 124 6.16 13.68 -6.14
C PRO A 124 7.21 14.01 -5.08
N ASP A 125 8.12 14.95 -5.30
CA ASP A 125 9.11 15.38 -4.31
C ASP A 125 8.52 16.27 -3.20
N ARG A 126 7.26 16.71 -3.37
CA ARG A 126 6.53 17.58 -2.44
C ARG A 126 5.36 16.89 -1.73
N ALA A 127 5.25 15.56 -1.84
CA ALA A 127 4.23 14.75 -1.20
C ALA A 127 4.50 14.62 0.31
N PHE A 128 4.42 15.73 1.05
CA PHE A 128 4.74 15.77 2.46
C PHE A 128 3.55 15.37 3.35
N MET A 129 3.80 14.41 4.24
CA MET A 129 2.91 14.13 5.36
C MET A 129 2.88 15.30 6.36
N SER A 130 1.67 15.70 6.77
CA SER A 130 1.49 16.72 7.81
C SER A 130 2.08 16.30 9.17
N GLU A 131 2.47 17.26 9.99
CA GLU A 131 2.95 16.99 11.35
C GLU A 131 1.91 16.25 12.20
N ALA A 132 0.63 16.60 12.01
CA ALA A 132 -0.50 15.98 12.69
C ALA A 132 -0.66 14.50 12.33
N MET A 133 -0.48 14.14 11.05
CA MET A 133 -0.49 12.75 10.61
C MET A 133 0.74 12.01 11.15
N ARG A 134 1.93 12.60 11.06
CA ARG A 134 3.18 12.02 11.59
C ARG A 134 3.08 11.71 13.08
N ALA A 135 2.54 12.65 13.86
CA ALA A 135 2.30 12.45 15.29
C ALA A 135 1.25 11.35 15.56
N THR A 136 0.27 11.19 14.68
CA THR A 136 -0.75 10.13 14.75
C THR A 136 -0.12 8.77 14.49
N VAL A 137 0.63 8.60 13.41
CA VAL A 137 1.35 7.35 13.07
C VAL A 137 2.36 6.98 14.16
N ARG A 138 3.11 7.95 14.69
CA ARG A 138 4.00 7.76 15.85
C ARG A 138 3.26 7.21 17.07
N LYS A 139 2.06 7.72 17.36
CA LYS A 139 1.24 7.22 18.48
C LYS A 139 0.71 5.82 18.19
N LEU A 140 0.30 5.54 16.96
CA LEU A 140 -0.17 4.23 16.49
C LEU A 140 0.89 3.15 16.70
N ALA A 141 2.13 3.41 16.28
CA ALA A 141 3.26 2.49 16.39
C ALA A 141 3.60 2.04 17.83
N ARG A 142 3.20 2.83 18.83
CA ARG A 142 3.36 2.47 20.25
C ARG A 142 2.44 1.35 20.70
N TYR A 143 1.34 1.13 19.99
CA TYR A 143 0.31 0.16 20.34
C TYR A 143 0.19 -1.00 19.34
N PHE A 144 0.56 -0.77 18.10
CA PHE A 144 0.46 -1.74 17.02
C PHE A 144 1.79 -1.82 16.24
N PRO A 145 2.30 -3.01 15.90
CA PRO A 145 3.33 -3.14 14.88
C PRO A 145 2.84 -2.45 13.60
N THR A 146 3.65 -1.55 13.04
CA THR A 146 3.25 -0.68 11.94
C THR A 146 4.35 -0.66 10.88
N ALA A 147 3.96 -0.84 9.62
CA ALA A 147 4.82 -0.75 8.45
C ALA A 147 4.30 0.33 7.50
N ILE A 148 5.21 1.13 6.96
CA ILE A 148 4.96 1.96 5.78
C ILE A 148 5.30 1.12 4.55
N VAL A 149 4.36 1.02 3.62
CA VAL A 149 4.53 0.36 2.33
C VAL A 149 4.48 1.44 1.26
N SER A 150 5.40 1.42 0.29
CA SER A 150 5.42 2.44 -0.76
C SER A 150 6.15 1.93 -2.00
N GLY A 151 5.71 2.40 -3.16
CA GLY A 151 6.46 2.24 -4.41
C GLY A 151 7.77 3.03 -4.46
N ARG A 152 7.89 4.08 -3.64
CA ARG A 152 9.11 4.90 -3.55
C ARG A 152 10.28 4.09 -2.99
N CYS A 153 11.51 4.49 -3.33
CA CYS A 153 12.66 3.94 -2.62
C CYS A 153 12.55 4.19 -1.11
N ARG A 154 13.04 3.23 -0.33
CA ARG A 154 12.91 3.21 1.13
C ARG A 154 13.45 4.48 1.78
N ASP A 155 14.60 4.97 1.32
CA ASP A 155 15.26 6.13 1.92
C ASP A 155 14.46 7.42 1.63
N LYS A 156 13.81 7.53 0.46
CA LYS A 156 12.93 8.66 0.11
C LYS A 156 11.68 8.69 0.97
N VAL A 157 10.93 7.58 1.05
CA VAL A 157 9.74 7.54 1.92
C VAL A 157 10.12 7.72 3.40
N TYR A 158 11.27 7.20 3.84
CA TYR A 158 11.79 7.47 5.18
C TYR A 158 12.05 8.97 5.40
N SER A 159 12.63 9.67 4.42
CA SER A 159 12.91 11.10 4.50
C SER A 159 11.64 11.95 4.69
N PHE A 160 10.50 11.46 4.17
CA PHE A 160 9.20 12.10 4.38
C PHE A 160 8.58 11.74 5.72
N VAL A 161 8.59 10.46 6.12
CA VAL A 161 7.90 9.97 7.34
C VAL A 161 8.70 10.23 8.62
N ARG A 162 10.03 10.07 8.60
CA ARG A 162 10.99 10.32 9.70
C ARG A 162 10.57 9.71 11.05
N LEU A 163 10.15 8.44 11.03
CA LEU A 163 9.82 7.66 12.22
C LEU A 163 10.68 6.40 12.26
N ALA A 164 11.69 6.36 13.14
CA ALA A 164 12.65 5.26 13.20
C ALA A 164 12.10 3.96 13.83
N GLU A 165 10.94 4.05 14.48
CA GLU A 165 10.24 2.94 15.14
C GLU A 165 9.37 2.09 14.19
N LEU A 166 9.23 2.48 12.92
CA LEU A 166 8.42 1.78 11.93
C LEU A 166 9.24 0.80 11.10
N TYR A 167 8.53 -0.16 10.50
CA TYR A 167 9.04 -0.89 9.34
C TYR A 167 8.82 -0.04 8.09
N TYR A 168 9.74 -0.12 7.14
CA TYR A 168 9.62 0.52 5.83
C TYR A 168 9.81 -0.53 4.74
N ALA A 169 8.84 -0.63 3.86
CA ALA A 169 8.89 -1.41 2.63
C ALA A 169 8.85 -0.44 1.45
N GLY A 170 10.02 -0.09 0.94
CA GLY A 170 10.17 0.68 -0.28
C GLY A 170 10.22 -0.21 -1.52
N SER A 171 10.18 0.41 -2.68
CA SER A 171 10.34 -0.24 -3.98
C SER A 171 9.35 -1.40 -4.17
N HIS A 172 8.08 -1.19 -3.77
CA HIS A 172 7.03 -2.22 -3.80
C HIS A 172 7.37 -3.49 -3.01
N GLY A 173 8.10 -3.33 -1.90
CA GLY A 173 8.50 -4.42 -1.00
C GLY A 173 9.84 -5.08 -1.32
N MET A 174 10.59 -4.57 -2.30
CA MET A 174 11.93 -5.07 -2.63
C MET A 174 13.04 -4.43 -1.76
N ASP A 175 12.75 -3.38 -0.99
CA ASP A 175 13.68 -2.83 0.01
C ASP A 175 12.97 -2.69 1.36
N ILE A 176 13.12 -3.70 2.21
CA ILE A 176 12.47 -3.73 3.53
C ILE A 176 13.49 -3.55 4.64
N LYS A 177 13.19 -2.63 5.56
CA LYS A 177 13.98 -2.42 6.77
C LYS A 177 13.10 -2.27 7.99
N GLY A 178 13.45 -3.00 9.06
CA GLY A 178 12.82 -2.85 10.37
C GLY A 178 13.44 -1.73 11.23
N PRO A 179 12.83 -1.42 12.38
CA PRO A 179 13.35 -0.44 13.33
C PRO A 179 14.73 -0.85 13.87
N SER A 180 15.65 0.12 14.00
CA SER A 180 17.05 -0.14 14.37
C SER A 180 17.24 -0.54 15.84
N LYS A 181 16.38 -0.05 16.73
CA LYS A 181 16.26 -0.54 18.11
C LYS A 181 15.12 -1.54 18.07
N GLY A 182 15.44 -2.83 18.20
CA GLY A 182 14.53 -3.95 17.94
C GLY A 182 13.07 -3.75 18.37
N SER A 183 12.15 -4.40 17.68
CA SER A 183 10.72 -4.26 17.91
C SER A 183 10.33 -4.62 19.35
N LYS A 184 9.58 -3.75 20.04
CA LYS A 184 8.99 -4.06 21.36
C LYS A 184 8.08 -5.30 21.32
N TYR A 185 7.61 -5.66 20.13
CA TYR A 185 6.72 -6.79 19.88
C TYR A 185 7.47 -8.12 19.65
N LYS A 186 8.81 -8.11 19.60
CA LYS A 186 9.65 -9.31 19.61
C LYS A 186 10.96 -9.07 20.37
N LYS A 187 11.12 -9.69 21.55
CA LYS A 187 12.43 -9.83 22.19
C LYS A 187 13.31 -10.75 21.32
N GLY A 188 14.48 -10.28 20.91
CA GLY A 188 15.45 -11.06 20.13
C GLY A 188 15.31 -11.01 18.60
N ALA A 189 14.44 -10.17 18.05
CA ALA A 189 14.37 -9.98 16.59
C ALA A 189 15.64 -9.28 16.08
N GLN A 190 16.35 -9.94 15.17
CA GLN A 190 17.48 -9.38 14.43
C GLN A 190 17.01 -8.19 13.58
N ALA A 191 17.91 -7.25 13.27
CA ALA A 191 17.59 -6.15 12.37
C ALA A 191 17.09 -6.71 11.03
N VAL A 192 15.83 -6.44 10.69
CA VAL A 192 15.25 -6.88 9.42
C VAL A 192 15.82 -6.01 8.32
N LEU A 193 16.56 -6.62 7.38
CA LEU A 193 16.95 -6.05 6.10
C LEU A 193 16.66 -7.08 5.02
N PHE A 194 15.87 -6.71 4.02
CA PHE A 194 15.52 -7.59 2.91
C PHE A 194 15.60 -6.84 1.59
N GLN A 195 16.46 -7.36 0.71
CA GLN A 195 16.81 -6.78 -0.59
C GLN A 195 17.08 -7.92 -1.60
N PRO A 196 16.07 -8.72 -1.95
CA PRO A 196 16.22 -9.97 -2.71
C PRO A 196 16.71 -9.73 -4.14
N ALA A 197 16.59 -8.50 -4.65
CA ALA A 197 16.95 -8.12 -6.00
C ALA A 197 18.25 -7.31 -6.09
N SER A 198 19.13 -7.40 -5.08
CA SER A 198 20.39 -6.64 -5.02
C SER A 198 21.31 -6.88 -6.20
N GLU A 199 21.32 -8.12 -6.73
CA GLU A 199 22.10 -8.49 -7.90
C GLU A 199 21.65 -7.79 -9.20
N PHE A 200 20.42 -7.26 -9.24
CA PHE A 200 19.86 -6.59 -10.41
C PHE A 200 19.99 -5.06 -10.38
N LEU A 201 20.60 -4.49 -9.33
CA LEU A 201 20.79 -3.03 -9.25
C LEU A 201 21.51 -2.44 -10.47
N PRO A 202 22.55 -3.08 -11.07
CA PRO A 202 23.16 -2.59 -12.29
C PRO A 202 22.18 -2.52 -13.47
N MET A 203 21.38 -3.57 -13.68
CA MET A 203 20.35 -3.61 -14.73
C MET A 203 19.28 -2.52 -14.51
N ILE A 204 18.86 -2.29 -13.26
CA ILE A 204 17.88 -1.24 -12.95
C ILE A 204 18.43 0.16 -13.30
N ASP A 205 19.72 0.40 -13.07
CA ASP A 205 20.37 1.65 -13.45
C ASP A 205 20.49 1.81 -14.99
N GLU A 206 20.80 0.74 -15.71
CA GLU A 206 20.79 0.73 -17.18
C GLU A 206 19.40 1.06 -17.75
N VAL A 207 18.36 0.40 -17.23
CA VAL A 207 16.97 0.63 -17.61
C VAL A 207 16.53 2.06 -17.29
N TYR A 208 16.94 2.58 -16.13
CA TYR A 208 16.67 3.97 -15.76
C TYR A 208 17.25 4.95 -16.78
N LYS A 209 18.52 4.77 -17.18
CA LYS A 209 19.18 5.59 -18.20
C LYS A 209 18.50 5.47 -19.56
N ALA A 210 18.13 4.26 -19.98
CA ALA A 210 17.42 4.03 -21.23
C ALA A 210 16.05 4.72 -21.24
N LEU A 211 15.28 4.59 -20.16
CA LEU A 211 13.97 5.24 -19.99
C LEU A 211 14.10 6.77 -19.99
N LEU A 212 15.12 7.32 -19.31
CA LEU A 212 15.40 8.75 -19.34
C LEU A 212 15.59 9.27 -20.77
N GLU A 213 16.37 8.55 -21.59
CA GLU A 213 16.63 8.99 -22.96
C GLU A 213 15.39 8.88 -23.85
N VAL A 214 14.66 7.76 -23.83
CA VAL A 214 13.48 7.58 -24.71
C VAL A 214 12.30 8.47 -24.33
N THR A 215 12.17 8.85 -23.05
CA THR A 215 11.05 9.70 -22.58
C THR A 215 11.36 11.20 -22.64
N LYS A 216 12.61 11.59 -22.95
CA LYS A 216 13.06 12.99 -23.01
C LYS A 216 12.27 13.85 -24.00
N SER A 217 11.76 13.24 -25.07
CA SER A 217 10.96 13.91 -26.10
C SER A 217 9.48 14.05 -25.74
N THR A 218 9.03 13.50 -24.61
CA THR A 218 7.63 13.51 -24.16
C THR A 218 7.45 14.55 -23.04
N PRO A 219 6.94 15.77 -23.33
CA PRO A 219 6.78 16.81 -22.32
C PRO A 219 5.89 16.34 -21.17
N GLY A 220 6.33 16.60 -19.94
CA GLY A 220 5.64 16.21 -18.71
C GLY A 220 5.94 14.80 -18.21
N ALA A 221 6.64 13.96 -18.99
CA ALA A 221 7.11 12.66 -18.52
C ALA A 221 8.29 12.85 -17.56
N ARG A 222 8.31 12.08 -16.46
CA ARG A 222 9.45 12.03 -15.53
C ARG A 222 9.80 10.58 -15.25
N VAL A 223 11.09 10.26 -15.24
CA VAL A 223 11.58 8.94 -14.85
C VAL A 223 12.25 9.04 -13.48
N GLU A 224 11.89 8.14 -12.57
CA GLU A 224 12.41 8.08 -11.21
C GLU A 224 13.04 6.71 -10.94
N ASN A 225 14.28 6.72 -10.44
CA ASN A 225 14.95 5.52 -9.96
C ASN A 225 14.56 5.29 -8.49
N ASN A 226 13.79 4.22 -8.25
CA ASN A 226 13.33 3.81 -6.95
C ASN A 226 14.18 2.65 -6.38
N LYS A 227 15.45 2.57 -6.75
CA LYS A 227 16.46 1.59 -6.33
C LYS A 227 16.26 0.18 -6.89
N PHE A 228 15.15 -0.50 -6.55
CA PHE A 228 14.82 -1.83 -7.08
C PHE A 228 13.73 -1.82 -8.14
N CYS A 229 13.22 -0.63 -8.46
CA CYS A 229 12.30 -0.42 -9.55
C CYS A 229 12.53 0.95 -10.19
N VAL A 230 12.05 1.11 -11.42
CA VAL A 230 12.01 2.39 -12.12
C VAL A 230 10.56 2.78 -12.35
N SER A 231 10.25 4.06 -12.14
CA SER A 231 8.91 4.61 -12.28
C SER A 231 8.88 5.64 -13.40
N VAL A 232 7.95 5.49 -14.35
CA VAL A 232 7.66 6.51 -15.38
C VAL A 232 6.37 7.21 -15.01
N HIS A 233 6.49 8.48 -14.62
CA HIS A 233 5.39 9.38 -14.27
C HIS A 233 4.80 9.99 -15.53
N PHE A 234 3.48 9.92 -15.66
CA PHE A 234 2.76 10.39 -16.84
C PHE A 234 1.63 11.38 -16.52
N ARG A 235 1.50 11.81 -15.26
CA ARG A 235 0.42 12.71 -14.83
C ARG A 235 0.45 14.06 -15.57
N CYS A 236 1.63 14.62 -15.78
CA CYS A 236 1.80 15.88 -16.48
C CYS A 236 1.92 15.71 -18.00
N VAL A 237 1.75 14.49 -18.52
CA VAL A 237 1.77 14.18 -19.95
C VAL A 237 0.36 14.30 -20.49
N ASP A 238 0.23 14.97 -21.64
CA ASP A 238 -1.02 15.01 -22.40
C ASP A 238 -1.56 13.59 -22.65
N GLU A 239 -2.83 13.34 -22.33
CA GLU A 239 -3.47 12.03 -22.49
C GLU A 239 -3.36 11.49 -23.92
N MET A 240 -3.37 12.38 -24.93
CA MET A 240 -3.20 11.98 -26.33
C MET A 240 -1.83 11.35 -26.61
N LYS A 241 -0.82 11.65 -25.77
CA LYS A 241 0.54 11.10 -25.87
C LYS A 241 0.76 9.86 -25.01
N TRP A 242 -0.21 9.41 -24.21
CA TRP A 242 -0.02 8.24 -23.34
C TRP A 242 0.25 6.95 -24.11
N SER A 243 -0.42 6.74 -25.25
CA SER A 243 -0.17 5.58 -26.10
C SER A 243 1.24 5.59 -26.68
N GLU A 244 1.75 6.76 -27.03
CA GLU A 244 3.12 6.94 -27.52
C GLU A 244 4.14 6.69 -26.41
N LEU A 245 3.93 7.29 -25.23
CA LEU A 245 4.78 7.05 -24.06
C LEU A 245 4.80 5.56 -23.67
N ALA A 246 3.64 4.91 -23.66
CA ALA A 246 3.53 3.47 -23.38
C ALA A 246 4.33 2.65 -24.42
N LYS A 247 4.34 3.03 -25.69
CA LYS A 247 5.18 2.39 -26.72
C LYS A 247 6.67 2.60 -26.46
N GLN A 248 7.10 3.82 -26.13
CA GLN A 248 8.50 4.13 -25.81
C GLN A 248 9.01 3.33 -24.60
N VAL A 249 8.21 3.24 -23.53
CA VAL A 249 8.53 2.40 -22.36
C VAL A 249 8.54 0.91 -22.75
N GLY A 250 7.61 0.51 -23.61
CA GLY A 250 7.48 -0.85 -24.12
C GLY A 250 8.70 -1.32 -24.90
N SER A 251 9.24 -0.48 -25.77
CA SER A 251 10.43 -0.82 -26.55
C SER A 251 11.67 -1.01 -25.67
N VAL A 252 11.86 -0.17 -24.64
CA VAL A 252 12.97 -0.40 -23.69
C VAL A 252 12.80 -1.75 -23.01
N LEU A 253 11.58 -2.11 -22.64
CA LEU A 253 11.27 -3.37 -21.96
C LEU A 253 11.53 -4.63 -22.80
N GLU A 254 11.55 -4.54 -24.13
CA GLU A 254 11.86 -5.67 -25.01
C GLU A 254 13.31 -6.16 -24.83
N ASP A 255 14.23 -5.25 -24.49
CA ASP A 255 15.64 -5.54 -24.25
C ASP A 255 15.90 -6.16 -22.86
N TYR A 256 14.93 -6.10 -21.94
CA TYR A 256 15.05 -6.58 -20.56
C TYR A 256 13.94 -7.59 -20.20
N PRO A 257 13.94 -8.81 -20.77
CA PRO A 257 12.87 -9.79 -20.59
C PRO A 257 12.71 -10.30 -19.14
N ASN A 258 13.74 -10.10 -18.30
CA ASN A 258 13.72 -10.45 -16.88
C ASN A 258 12.97 -9.41 -16.02
N LEU A 259 12.76 -8.21 -16.56
CA LEU A 259 11.90 -7.22 -15.93
C LEU A 259 10.44 -7.56 -16.18
N ARG A 260 9.67 -7.55 -15.10
CA ARG A 260 8.22 -7.58 -15.18
C ARG A 260 7.66 -6.29 -14.61
N LEU A 261 6.48 -5.98 -15.08
CA LEU A 261 5.63 -5.02 -14.41
C LEU A 261 5.10 -5.72 -13.15
N THR A 262 5.82 -5.57 -12.05
CA THR A 262 5.49 -6.26 -10.80
C THR A 262 4.39 -5.53 -10.06
N GLN A 263 3.42 -6.30 -9.58
CA GLN A 263 2.30 -5.86 -8.79
C GLN A 263 2.61 -6.13 -7.30
N GLY A 264 2.11 -5.29 -6.38
CA GLY A 264 2.51 -5.15 -4.97
C GLY A 264 2.29 -6.36 -4.05
N ARG A 265 1.73 -7.48 -4.53
CA ARG A 265 1.40 -8.70 -3.76
C ARG A 265 2.50 -9.16 -2.81
N LYS A 266 3.76 -9.12 -3.27
CA LYS A 266 4.89 -9.70 -2.54
C LYS A 266 5.28 -8.90 -1.29
N ALA A 267 4.96 -7.60 -1.22
CA ALA A 267 5.35 -6.76 -0.10
C ALA A 267 4.66 -7.19 1.21
N LEU A 268 3.34 -7.42 1.16
CA LEU A 268 2.56 -7.76 2.34
C LEU A 268 2.90 -9.16 2.87
N GLU A 269 2.96 -10.16 2.00
CA GLU A 269 3.31 -11.54 2.37
C GLU A 269 4.69 -11.59 3.06
N PHE A 270 5.67 -10.92 2.47
CA PHE A 270 7.02 -10.86 3.03
C PHE A 270 7.08 -10.07 4.33
N LEU A 271 6.36 -8.94 4.45
CA LEU A 271 6.31 -8.20 5.71
C LEU A 271 5.69 -9.04 6.82
N LEU A 272 4.62 -9.78 6.53
CA LEU A 272 4.04 -10.72 7.48
C LEU A 272 5.05 -11.80 7.87
N GLU A 273 5.80 -12.36 6.93
CA GLU A 273 6.87 -13.32 7.19
C GLU A 273 8.00 -12.74 8.06
N SER A 274 8.53 -11.58 7.70
CA SER A 274 9.59 -10.87 8.43
C SER A 274 9.20 -10.51 9.85
N LEU A 275 7.93 -10.17 10.06
CA LEU A 275 7.38 -9.94 11.38
C LEU A 275 7.16 -11.24 12.17
N GLY A 276 7.22 -12.41 11.51
CA GLY A 276 6.95 -13.74 12.04
C GLY A 276 5.45 -14.04 12.18
N TYR A 277 4.64 -13.43 11.33
CA TYR A 277 3.19 -13.50 11.31
C TYR A 277 2.62 -14.24 10.09
N ALA A 278 3.47 -14.78 9.21
CA ALA A 278 3.05 -15.54 8.02
C ALA A 278 2.02 -16.62 8.37
N ASN A 279 2.29 -17.43 9.40
CA ASN A 279 1.44 -18.54 9.84
C ASN A 279 0.71 -18.27 11.17
N CYS A 280 0.69 -17.02 11.64
CA CYS A 280 0.08 -16.69 12.92
C CYS A 280 -1.43 -16.41 12.74
N THR A 281 -2.28 -17.15 13.43
CA THR A 281 -3.74 -16.93 13.45
C THR A 281 -4.18 -15.83 14.40
N ASP A 282 -3.29 -15.48 15.33
CA ASP A 282 -3.54 -14.50 16.39
C ASP A 282 -3.20 -13.07 15.96
N VAL A 283 -2.90 -12.85 14.68
CA VAL A 283 -2.75 -11.52 14.10
C VAL A 283 -3.98 -11.09 13.31
N PHE A 284 -4.17 -9.79 13.25
CA PHE A 284 -5.24 -9.17 12.48
C PHE A 284 -4.65 -8.04 11.62
N PRO A 285 -4.16 -8.36 10.41
CA PRO A 285 -3.60 -7.38 9.49
C PRO A 285 -4.63 -6.34 9.06
N VAL A 286 -4.25 -5.08 9.04
CA VAL A 286 -5.06 -4.00 8.45
C VAL A 286 -4.18 -3.26 7.47
N TYR A 287 -4.56 -3.29 6.20
CA TYR A 287 -3.88 -2.53 5.14
C TYR A 287 -4.75 -1.33 4.73
N ILE A 288 -4.15 -0.15 4.62
CA ILE A 288 -4.81 1.07 4.11
C ILE A 288 -4.01 1.59 2.91
N GLY A 289 -4.69 1.78 1.77
CA GLY A 289 -4.06 2.16 0.50
C GLY A 289 -5.04 2.82 -0.49
N ASP A 290 -4.56 3.59 -1.46
CA ASP A 290 -5.38 4.37 -2.40
C ASP A 290 -5.36 3.85 -3.85
N ASP A 291 -4.34 3.07 -4.21
CA ASP A 291 -4.01 2.79 -5.59
C ASP A 291 -4.08 1.30 -5.97
N ARG A 292 -3.80 1.03 -7.24
CA ARG A 292 -3.88 -0.32 -7.82
C ARG A 292 -2.83 -1.27 -7.24
N THR A 293 -1.71 -0.77 -6.73
CA THR A 293 -0.66 -1.61 -6.14
C THR A 293 -1.09 -2.15 -4.78
N ASP A 294 -1.98 -1.44 -4.08
CA ASP A 294 -2.57 -1.87 -2.82
C ASP A 294 -3.63 -2.97 -2.99
N GLU A 295 -4.26 -3.07 -4.16
CA GLU A 295 -5.26 -4.10 -4.47
C GLU A 295 -4.74 -5.52 -4.30
N ASP A 296 -3.47 -5.73 -4.62
CA ASP A 296 -2.83 -7.02 -4.39
C ASP A 296 -2.74 -7.35 -2.89
N ALA A 297 -2.42 -6.35 -2.06
CA ALA A 297 -2.37 -6.52 -0.62
C ALA A 297 -3.78 -6.81 -0.08
N PHE A 298 -4.80 -6.10 -0.57
CA PHE A 298 -6.19 -6.37 -0.21
C PHE A 298 -6.63 -7.78 -0.61
N LYS A 299 -6.26 -8.22 -1.81
CA LYS A 299 -6.54 -9.57 -2.30
C LYS A 299 -5.90 -10.63 -1.42
N VAL A 300 -4.62 -10.46 -1.04
CA VAL A 300 -3.94 -11.38 -0.10
C VAL A 300 -4.68 -11.46 1.24
N LEU A 301 -5.11 -10.33 1.80
CA LEU A 301 -5.88 -10.33 3.06
C LEU A 301 -7.23 -11.03 2.93
N ARG A 302 -7.93 -10.80 1.82
CA ARG A 302 -9.21 -11.45 1.50
C ARG A 302 -9.05 -12.96 1.34
N GLU A 303 -8.06 -13.41 0.57
CA GLU A 303 -7.74 -14.84 0.36
C GLU A 303 -7.33 -15.53 1.66
N ARG A 304 -6.58 -14.84 2.52
CA ARG A 304 -6.18 -15.35 3.84
C ARG A 304 -7.36 -15.46 4.81
N GLY A 305 -8.45 -14.71 4.60
CA GLY A 305 -9.59 -14.64 5.52
C GLY A 305 -9.24 -14.06 6.90
N GLN A 306 -8.13 -13.34 7.01
CA GLN A 306 -7.64 -12.76 8.26
C GLN A 306 -7.20 -11.31 8.03
N GLY A 307 -7.85 -10.39 8.75
CA GLY A 307 -7.64 -8.96 8.54
C GLY A 307 -8.52 -8.40 7.42
N PHE A 308 -8.25 -7.18 7.01
CA PHE A 308 -8.95 -6.54 5.89
C PHE A 308 -8.13 -5.41 5.25
N GLY A 309 -8.50 -5.09 4.01
CA GLY A 309 -8.08 -3.89 3.31
C GLY A 309 -9.06 -2.73 3.50
N ILE A 310 -8.55 -1.51 3.56
CA ILE A 310 -9.29 -0.26 3.48
C ILE A 310 -8.79 0.53 2.27
N LEU A 311 -9.67 0.77 1.30
CA LEU A 311 -9.37 1.62 0.15
C LEU A 311 -9.54 3.11 0.52
N VAL A 312 -8.60 3.95 0.12
CA VAL A 312 -8.70 5.41 0.21
C VAL A 312 -9.14 5.96 -1.15
N SER A 313 -10.39 6.40 -1.27
CA SER A 313 -10.91 6.97 -2.51
C SER A 313 -12.20 7.75 -2.28
N LYS A 314 -12.30 8.94 -2.90
CA LYS A 314 -13.56 9.70 -2.99
C LYS A 314 -14.54 9.13 -4.02
N ILE A 315 -14.00 8.39 -4.98
CA ILE A 315 -14.72 7.90 -6.16
C ILE A 315 -14.76 6.37 -6.07
N PRO A 316 -15.88 5.72 -6.44
CA PRO A 316 -15.96 4.27 -6.54
C PRO A 316 -14.86 3.70 -7.42
N LYS A 317 -14.22 2.65 -6.92
CA LYS A 317 -13.24 1.86 -7.66
C LYS A 317 -13.54 0.40 -7.47
N GLU A 318 -13.24 -0.39 -8.49
CA GLU A 318 -13.21 -1.84 -8.33
C GLU A 318 -12.11 -2.20 -7.32
N THR A 319 -12.47 -2.91 -6.25
CA THR A 319 -11.55 -3.14 -5.13
C THR A 319 -11.83 -4.44 -4.38
N ASN A 320 -10.76 -5.06 -3.88
CA ASN A 320 -10.78 -6.16 -2.94
C ASN A 320 -10.85 -5.71 -1.48
N ALA A 321 -10.75 -4.40 -1.21
CA ALA A 321 -10.89 -3.85 0.13
C ALA A 321 -12.28 -4.17 0.72
N SER A 322 -12.34 -4.34 2.04
CA SER A 322 -13.60 -4.59 2.75
C SER A 322 -14.30 -3.29 3.15
N TYR A 323 -13.52 -2.22 3.31
CA TYR A 323 -14.00 -0.91 3.73
C TYR A 323 -13.38 0.18 2.88
N SER A 324 -13.93 1.39 2.98
CA SER A 324 -13.38 2.58 2.35
C SER A 324 -13.14 3.71 3.35
N LEU A 325 -12.28 4.64 2.97
CA LEU A 325 -12.13 5.98 3.53
C LEU A 325 -12.01 6.95 2.35
N GLN A 326 -12.44 8.19 2.52
CA GLN A 326 -12.53 9.11 1.40
C GLN A 326 -11.17 9.72 1.02
N GLU A 327 -10.36 10.09 2.01
CA GLU A 327 -9.11 10.83 1.80
C GLU A 327 -8.17 10.74 3.03
N PRO A 328 -6.92 11.26 2.94
CA PRO A 328 -5.95 11.20 4.04
C PRO A 328 -6.43 11.77 5.39
N SER A 329 -7.37 12.73 5.39
CA SER A 329 -7.95 13.28 6.61
C SER A 329 -8.74 12.24 7.39
N GLU A 330 -9.51 11.39 6.70
CA GLU A 330 -10.27 10.29 7.30
C GLU A 330 -9.37 9.14 7.73
N VAL A 331 -8.29 8.87 6.99
CA VAL A 331 -7.23 7.95 7.42
C VAL A 331 -6.69 8.39 8.78
N MET A 332 -6.35 9.67 8.93
CA MET A 332 -5.89 10.22 10.21
C MET A 332 -6.95 10.04 11.33
N ALA A 333 -8.22 10.31 11.03
CA ALA A 333 -9.31 10.16 11.99
C ALA A 333 -9.47 8.70 12.45
N PHE A 334 -9.42 7.76 11.52
CA PHE A 334 -9.49 6.32 11.79
C PHE A 334 -8.33 5.87 12.67
N LEU A 335 -7.09 6.24 12.31
CA LEU A 335 -5.91 5.91 13.10
C LEU A 335 -5.96 6.50 14.52
N ARG A 336 -6.45 7.74 14.68
CA ARG A 336 -6.65 8.36 16.00
C ARG A 336 -7.68 7.61 16.82
N ARG A 337 -8.80 7.22 16.22
CA ARG A 337 -9.86 6.44 16.87
C ARG A 337 -9.33 5.07 17.33
N LEU A 338 -8.52 4.40 16.50
CA LEU A 338 -7.87 3.14 16.82
C LEU A 338 -6.91 3.24 18.02
N VAL A 339 -6.09 4.30 18.06
CA VAL A 339 -5.24 4.62 19.22
C VAL A 339 -6.08 4.87 20.48
N GLY A 340 -7.16 5.65 20.37
CA GLY A 340 -8.06 5.95 21.48
C GLY A 340 -8.71 4.69 22.06
N TRP A 341 -9.24 3.84 21.18
CA TRP A 341 -9.84 2.55 21.53
C TRP A 341 -8.84 1.64 22.28
N LYS A 342 -7.61 1.48 21.76
CA LYS A 342 -6.62 0.61 22.39
C LYS A 342 -6.20 1.12 23.77
N ARG A 343 -6.05 2.44 23.94
CA ARG A 343 -5.76 3.06 25.24
C ARG A 343 -6.86 2.77 26.26
N MET A 344 -8.12 2.88 25.86
CA MET A 344 -9.26 2.58 26.72
C MET A 344 -9.33 1.10 27.08
N SER A 345 -9.09 0.22 26.11
CA SER A 345 -9.02 -1.23 26.31
C SER A 345 -7.95 -1.62 27.34
N LEU A 346 -6.72 -1.09 27.21
CA LEU A 346 -5.63 -1.34 28.16
C LEU A 346 -5.95 -0.83 29.57
N ARG A 347 -6.57 0.36 29.69
CA ARG A 347 -7.00 0.90 31.00
C ARG A 347 -8.05 0.02 31.66
N ARG A 348 -9.02 -0.49 30.90
CA ARG A 348 -10.05 -1.42 31.40
C ARG A 348 -9.41 -2.74 31.86
N GLN A 349 -8.50 -3.31 31.07
CA GLN A 349 -7.76 -4.52 31.44
C GLN A 349 -6.94 -4.33 32.72
N PHE A 350 -6.25 -3.21 32.87
CA PHE A 350 -5.48 -2.89 34.07
C PHE A 350 -6.37 -2.80 35.32
N ARG A 351 -7.50 -2.08 35.24
CA ARG A 351 -8.46 -1.98 36.35
C ARG A 351 -9.05 -3.35 36.74
N MET A 352 -9.36 -4.18 35.76
CA MET A 352 -9.90 -5.52 35.99
C MET A 352 -8.87 -6.44 36.65
N ARG A 353 -7.61 -6.43 36.19
CA ARG A 353 -6.52 -7.20 36.82
C ARG A 353 -6.30 -6.81 38.27
N ARG A 354 -6.25 -5.51 38.56
CA ARG A 354 -6.11 -5.01 39.93
C ARG A 354 -7.25 -5.47 40.84
N ARG A 355 -8.50 -5.41 40.36
CA ARG A 355 -9.67 -5.89 41.12
C ARG A 355 -9.61 -7.41 41.36
N LEU A 356 -9.14 -8.19 40.39
CA LEU A 356 -8.96 -9.64 40.55
C LEU A 356 -7.83 -9.97 41.54
N GLU A 357 -6.74 -9.20 41.56
CA GLU A 357 -5.68 -9.32 42.55
C GLU A 357 -6.18 -8.97 43.96
N GLU A 358 -6.94 -7.89 44.11
CA GLU A 358 -7.56 -7.50 45.38
C GLU A 358 -8.51 -8.59 45.92
N ILE A 359 -9.32 -9.23 45.05
CA ILE A 359 -10.19 -10.36 45.42
C ILE A 359 -9.36 -11.60 45.81
N LYS A 360 -8.28 -11.91 45.10
CA LYS A 360 -7.41 -13.06 45.44
C LYS A 360 -6.73 -12.90 46.80
N VAL A 361 -6.38 -11.68 47.19
CA VAL A 361 -5.77 -11.38 48.50
C VAL A 361 -6.78 -11.45 49.65
N SER A 362 -8.08 -11.34 49.37
CA SER A 362 -9.16 -11.31 50.37
C SER A 362 -9.91 -12.63 50.55
N LEU A 363 -9.51 -13.70 49.85
CA LEU A 363 -10.01 -15.05 50.08
C LEU A 363 -9.16 -15.75 51.15
N PRO A 364 -9.75 -16.27 52.26
CA PRO A 364 -9.02 -17.07 53.24
C PRO A 364 -8.57 -18.41 52.63
N ASN A 365 -7.38 -18.88 53.02
CA ASN A 365 -6.78 -20.16 52.59
C ASN A 365 -7.67 -21.37 52.86
#